data_AF-A0A8J2HSY1-F1
#
_entry.id   AF-A0A8J2HSY1-F1
#
_cell.length_a   1.000
_cell.length_b   1.000
_cell.length_c   1.000
_cell.angle_alpha   90.00
_cell.angle_beta   90.00
_cell.angle_gamma   90.00
#
_symmetry.space_group_name_H-M   'P 1'
#
loop_
_entity.id
_entity.type
_entity.pdbx_description
1 polymer ?
#
loop_
_entity_poly.entity_id
_entity_poly.type
_entity_poly.pdbx_seq_one_letter_code
_entity_poly.pdbx_strand_id
1 'polypeptide(L)'
;MHFTESQYPETCYRERNIKCSVSVRDYPFWGKILGSPKNYYVVEAELREEELSRRLRVESEENSEIEEEIGTGLNEKVYLVCNSPGLDDWIELPSVTPKQIVVARQIIRYFTGCLETTVQTFPHFPVNEGNYLRAQIARITATTLISPVGYFIFKSSDDEETGKLSINPNYHPLSVKNLTDPSLSNWCHHSRYIYEDGQTTSWDSSEEESDEDSSEEEDEDEVGPSLLTSLSKDTLLGAVPAWTLRLSSEIQLDTAIATVRSNLWPGAVAFAKSGVCGNVYIGSGHKYDICDYRPPETPLVENQYKIGSEKEDRTLEEEIDNHELQLLENFES
;
A
#
# COMPACT_ATOMS: atom_id res chain seq x y z
N MET A 1 9.23 3.45 -23.14
CA MET A 1 9.11 4.92 -23.30
C MET A 1 9.93 5.56 -22.20
N HIS A 2 11.00 6.25 -22.56
CA HIS A 2 11.81 7.03 -21.61
C HIS A 2 11.35 8.49 -21.67
N PHE A 3 11.32 9.18 -20.54
CA PHE A 3 11.16 10.63 -20.53
C PHE A 3 12.30 11.23 -21.36
N THR A 4 11.94 12.05 -22.35
CA THR A 4 12.94 12.84 -23.06
C THR A 4 13.40 13.96 -22.14
N GLU A 5 14.67 14.35 -22.27
CA GLU A 5 15.34 15.41 -21.51
C GLU A 5 14.60 16.77 -21.59
N SER A 6 13.63 16.92 -22.50
CA SER A 6 12.73 18.07 -22.60
C SER A 6 11.60 18.12 -21.56
N GLN A 7 11.24 16.97 -20.95
CA GLN A 7 10.15 16.89 -19.96
C GLN A 7 10.65 17.05 -18.52
N TYR A 8 11.93 16.74 -18.26
CA TYR A 8 12.59 16.91 -16.97
C TYR A 8 12.71 18.38 -16.49
N PRO A 9 13.14 19.34 -17.33
CA PRO A 9 13.29 20.73 -16.90
C PRO A 9 11.92 21.43 -16.73
N GLU A 10 10.86 21.02 -17.44
CA GLU A 10 9.53 21.61 -17.20
C GLU A 10 8.90 21.13 -15.89
N THR A 11 9.13 19.88 -15.46
CA THR A 11 8.60 19.38 -14.18
C THR A 11 9.35 19.95 -12.99
N CYS A 12 10.69 19.97 -13.00
CA CYS A 12 11.49 20.48 -11.88
C CYS A 12 11.38 22.01 -11.68
N TYR A 13 11.15 22.81 -12.73
CA TYR A 13 10.88 24.25 -12.58
C TYR A 13 9.46 24.55 -12.10
N ARG A 14 8.48 23.66 -12.34
CA ARG A 14 7.08 23.82 -11.93
C ARG A 14 6.77 23.27 -10.53
N GLU A 15 7.60 22.38 -9.99
CA GLU A 15 7.54 21.91 -8.59
C GLU A 15 7.62 23.06 -7.57
N ARG A 16 8.25 24.19 -7.91
CA ARG A 16 8.30 25.39 -7.05
C ARG A 16 7.00 26.20 -7.00
N ASN A 17 6.02 25.91 -7.86
CA ASN A 17 4.72 26.59 -7.95
C ASN A 17 3.56 25.58 -7.96
N ILE A 18 3.63 24.56 -7.11
CA ILE A 18 2.49 23.69 -6.85
C ILE A 18 1.43 24.54 -6.13
N LYS A 19 0.34 24.86 -6.84
CA LYS A 19 -0.86 25.43 -6.24
C LYS A 19 -1.60 24.29 -5.53
N CYS A 20 -1.40 24.21 -4.24
CA CYS A 20 -2.07 23.25 -3.36
C CYS A 20 -2.52 23.97 -2.09
N SER A 21 -3.68 23.59 -1.56
CA SER A 21 -4.21 24.09 -0.29
C SER A 21 -3.55 23.44 0.94
N VAL A 22 -2.73 22.41 0.75
CA VAL A 22 -2.16 21.59 1.83
C VAL A 22 -0.78 22.11 2.25
N SER A 23 -0.57 22.22 3.57
CA SER A 23 0.70 22.67 4.15
C SER A 23 1.67 21.51 4.33
N VAL A 24 2.58 21.33 3.38
CA VAL A 24 3.60 20.26 3.39
C VAL A 24 5.03 20.80 3.48
N ARG A 25 6.00 19.92 3.75
CA ARG A 25 7.43 20.24 3.82
C ARG A 25 8.05 20.42 2.42
N ASP A 26 8.00 19.35 1.62
CA ASP A 26 8.56 19.25 0.27
C ASP A 26 7.61 18.47 -0.65
N TYR A 27 7.86 18.51 -1.96
CA TYR A 27 7.08 17.80 -2.99
C TYR A 27 7.97 16.92 -3.88
N PRO A 28 8.60 15.85 -3.35
CA PRO A 28 9.31 14.89 -4.17
C PRO A 28 8.40 14.25 -5.22
N PHE A 29 8.89 14.22 -6.46
CA PHE A 29 8.21 13.57 -7.56
C PHE A 29 8.23 12.05 -7.39
N TRP A 30 7.07 11.44 -7.24
CA TRP A 30 6.92 10.00 -7.10
C TRP A 30 6.93 9.32 -8.48
N GLY A 31 6.22 9.91 -9.45
CA GLY A 31 6.09 9.28 -10.76
C GLY A 31 4.88 9.68 -11.58
N LYS A 32 4.57 8.82 -12.56
CA LYS A 32 3.48 8.97 -13.50
C LYS A 32 2.74 7.66 -13.70
N ILE A 33 1.42 7.69 -13.52
CA ILE A 33 0.51 6.58 -13.82
C ILE A 33 -0.18 6.85 -15.15
N LEU A 34 -0.08 5.88 -16.06
CA LEU A 34 -0.65 5.95 -17.38
C LEU A 34 -2.13 5.57 -17.34
N GLY A 35 -2.96 6.43 -17.92
CA GLY A 35 -4.40 6.22 -18.03
C GLY A 35 -4.92 6.61 -19.42
N SER A 36 -6.18 6.29 -19.66
CA SER A 36 -6.88 6.55 -20.92
C SER A 36 -8.30 7.06 -20.62
N PRO A 37 -8.63 8.33 -20.91
CA PRO A 37 -7.88 9.26 -21.79
C PRO A 37 -6.73 10.05 -21.16
N LYS A 38 -6.67 10.23 -19.83
CA LYS A 38 -5.66 11.10 -19.20
C LYS A 38 -4.72 10.31 -18.28
N ASN A 39 -3.50 10.83 -18.12
CA ASN A 39 -2.52 10.30 -17.18
C ASN A 39 -2.63 11.01 -15.83
N TYR A 40 -2.00 10.43 -14.81
CA TYR A 40 -1.78 11.07 -13.51
C TYR A 40 -0.29 11.29 -13.28
N TYR A 41 0.08 12.51 -12.90
CA TYR A 41 1.38 12.82 -12.31
C TYR A 41 1.20 12.84 -10.80
N VAL A 42 2.14 12.23 -10.08
CA VAL A 42 2.04 12.01 -8.64
C VAL A 42 3.26 12.60 -7.96
N VAL A 43 3.03 13.37 -6.91
CA VAL A 43 4.06 13.78 -5.94
C VAL A 43 3.70 13.20 -4.59
N GLU A 44 4.69 12.72 -3.86
CA GLU A 44 4.53 12.33 -2.46
C GLU A 44 4.98 13.51 -1.58
N ALA A 45 4.37 13.71 -0.42
CA ALA A 45 4.67 14.82 0.45
C ALA A 45 4.46 14.44 1.92
N GLU A 46 5.31 14.98 2.79
CA GLU A 46 5.15 14.90 4.24
C GLU A 46 4.37 16.10 4.76
N LEU A 47 3.32 15.84 5.54
CA LEU A 47 2.57 16.88 6.25
C LEU A 47 3.47 17.58 7.27
N ARG A 48 3.26 18.88 7.46
CA ARG A 48 3.86 19.58 8.61
C ARG A 48 3.18 19.12 9.89
N GLU A 49 3.94 19.09 10.98
CA GLU A 49 3.48 18.62 12.29
C GLU A 49 2.19 19.32 12.77
N GLU A 50 2.06 20.62 12.49
CA GLU A 50 0.86 21.40 12.81
C GLU A 50 -0.39 20.91 12.07
N GLU A 51 -0.25 20.62 10.77
CA GLU A 51 -1.34 20.14 9.92
C GLU A 51 -1.69 18.68 10.24
N LEU A 52 -0.69 17.84 10.48
CA LEU A 52 -0.86 16.47 10.96
C LEU A 52 -1.67 16.45 12.26
N SER A 53 -1.24 17.24 13.25
CA SER A 53 -1.91 17.33 14.56
C SER A 53 -3.35 17.83 14.44
N ARG A 54 -3.62 18.75 13.50
CA ARG A 54 -4.96 19.26 13.25
C ARG A 54 -5.88 18.17 12.70
N ARG A 55 -5.37 17.35 11.77
CA ARG A 55 -6.16 16.26 11.15
C ARG A 55 -6.43 15.12 12.14
N LEU A 56 -5.43 14.70 12.90
CA LEU A 56 -5.59 13.68 13.93
C LEU A 56 -6.66 14.06 14.97
N ARG A 57 -6.76 15.34 15.36
CA ARG A 57 -7.83 15.80 16.25
C ARG A 57 -9.22 15.62 15.64
N VAL A 58 -9.38 15.97 14.36
CA VAL A 58 -10.66 15.79 13.65
C VAL A 58 -11.01 14.31 13.54
N GLU A 59 -10.06 13.45 13.19
CA GLU A 59 -10.28 12.00 13.11
C GLU A 59 -10.68 11.41 14.46
N SER A 60 -10.05 11.85 15.56
CA SER A 60 -10.42 11.41 16.91
C SER A 60 -11.83 11.85 17.33
N GLU A 61 -12.33 12.98 16.81
CA GLU A 61 -13.67 13.48 17.08
C GLU A 61 -14.74 12.73 16.27
N GLU A 62 -14.39 12.22 15.09
CA GLU A 62 -15.30 11.48 14.20
C GLU A 62 -15.51 10.02 14.63
N ASN A 63 -14.78 9.52 15.63
CA ASN A 63 -14.89 8.18 16.23
C ASN A 63 -15.02 7.05 15.20
N SER A 64 -14.29 7.16 14.09
CA SER A 64 -14.12 6.10 13.12
C SER A 64 -13.02 5.16 13.60
N GLU A 65 -13.30 3.87 13.72
CA GLU A 65 -12.30 2.81 13.82
C GLU A 65 -11.47 2.79 12.53
N ILE A 66 -10.42 3.62 12.48
CA ILE A 66 -9.48 3.67 11.38
C ILE A 66 -8.34 2.71 11.71
N GLU A 67 -8.20 1.67 10.89
CA GLU A 67 -7.16 0.64 11.06
C GLU A 67 -5.73 1.22 10.92
N GLU A 68 -5.53 2.28 10.12
CA GLU A 68 -4.25 3.00 10.02
C GLU A 68 -4.43 4.53 9.99
N GLU A 69 -4.04 5.20 11.09
CA GLU A 69 -4.12 6.66 11.26
C GLU A 69 -3.28 7.47 10.24
N ILE A 70 -3.64 8.74 10.02
CA ILE A 70 -2.83 9.63 9.19
C ILE A 70 -1.44 9.83 9.84
N GLY A 71 -0.39 9.61 9.07
CA GLY A 71 0.99 9.76 9.53
C GLY A 71 1.65 8.46 10.00
N THR A 72 0.94 7.33 9.98
CA THR A 72 1.48 6.01 10.32
C THR A 72 1.29 5.02 9.15
N GLY A 73 2.05 3.92 9.17
CA GLY A 73 1.90 2.81 8.22
C GLY A 73 1.92 3.21 6.74
N LEU A 74 0.86 2.87 6.02
CA LEU A 74 0.66 3.23 4.61
C LEU A 74 0.28 4.69 4.40
N ASN A 75 -0.25 5.34 5.44
CA ASN A 75 -0.74 6.72 5.45
C ASN A 75 0.29 7.72 6.02
N GLU A 76 1.55 7.32 6.16
CA GLU A 76 2.66 8.19 6.59
C GLU A 76 2.84 9.42 5.70
N LYS A 77 2.67 9.23 4.38
CA LYS A 77 2.82 10.28 3.37
C LYS A 77 1.51 10.57 2.67
N VAL A 78 1.35 11.84 2.31
CA VAL A 78 0.24 12.32 1.48
C VAL A 78 0.66 12.31 0.02
N TYR A 79 -0.27 11.94 -0.85
CA TYR A 79 -0.05 11.90 -2.28
C TYR A 79 -0.93 12.92 -2.98
N LEU A 80 -0.30 13.74 -3.82
CA LEU A 80 -0.98 14.76 -4.61
C LEU A 80 -0.87 14.39 -6.08
N VAL A 81 -1.97 14.56 -6.80
CA VAL A 81 -2.08 14.20 -8.21
C VAL A 81 -2.56 15.34 -9.07
N CYS A 82 -2.08 15.37 -10.31
CA CYS A 82 -2.61 16.24 -11.35
C CYS A 82 -2.60 15.52 -12.71
N ASN A 83 -3.47 15.96 -13.64
CA ASN A 83 -3.44 15.45 -15.00
C ASN A 83 -2.43 16.19 -15.88
N SER A 84 -2.34 17.52 -15.72
CA SER A 84 -1.49 18.40 -16.53
C SER A 84 -0.68 19.34 -15.63
N PRO A 85 0.60 19.03 -15.32
CA PRO A 85 1.39 19.83 -14.39
C PRO A 85 1.58 21.26 -14.89
N GLY A 86 1.22 22.24 -14.06
CA GLY A 86 1.33 23.67 -14.35
C GLY A 86 0.09 24.32 -14.95
N LEU A 87 -0.92 23.54 -15.35
CA LEU A 87 -2.23 24.03 -15.78
C LEU A 87 -3.30 23.69 -14.75
N ASP A 88 -3.33 22.44 -14.32
CA ASP A 88 -4.30 21.93 -13.37
C ASP A 88 -3.81 22.14 -11.92
N ASP A 89 -4.75 22.28 -10.99
CA ASP A 89 -4.46 22.28 -9.56
C ASP A 89 -4.13 20.85 -9.08
N TRP A 90 -3.34 20.77 -8.01
CA TRP A 90 -2.95 19.49 -7.41
C TRP A 90 -4.01 19.05 -6.42
N ILE A 91 -4.55 17.85 -6.64
CA ILE A 91 -5.61 17.25 -5.84
C ILE A 91 -5.00 16.22 -4.90
N GLU A 92 -5.32 16.32 -3.61
CA GLU A 92 -4.90 15.36 -2.60
C GLU A 92 -5.69 14.04 -2.76
N LEU A 93 -4.99 12.92 -2.73
CA LEU A 93 -5.61 11.60 -2.67
C LEU A 93 -6.05 11.27 -1.23
N PRO A 94 -7.16 10.53 -1.06
CA PRO A 94 -7.61 10.11 0.26
C PRO A 94 -6.60 9.14 0.92
N SER A 95 -6.72 8.97 2.24
CA SER A 95 -6.05 7.91 2.98
C SER A 95 -6.50 6.53 2.47
N VAL A 96 -5.60 5.54 2.54
CA VAL A 96 -5.88 4.17 2.13
C VAL A 96 -6.30 3.33 3.32
N THR A 97 -7.18 2.36 3.10
CA THR A 97 -7.53 1.36 4.11
C THR A 97 -7.01 -0.03 3.71
N PRO A 98 -6.69 -0.91 4.68
CA PRO A 98 -6.27 -2.29 4.41
C PRO A 98 -7.22 -3.05 3.48
N LYS A 99 -8.53 -2.95 3.72
CA LYS A 99 -9.56 -3.51 2.83
C LYS A 99 -9.44 -3.06 1.37
N GLN A 100 -9.09 -1.79 1.13
CA GLN A 100 -8.86 -1.30 -0.24
C GLN A 100 -7.63 -1.96 -0.86
N ILE A 101 -6.56 -2.20 -0.09
CA ILE A 101 -5.35 -2.90 -0.56
C ILE A 101 -5.67 -4.35 -0.95
N VAL A 102 -6.38 -5.07 -0.08
CA VAL A 102 -6.77 -6.48 -0.31
C VAL A 102 -7.59 -6.61 -1.59
N VAL A 103 -8.63 -5.78 -1.75
CA VAL A 103 -9.44 -5.81 -2.97
C VAL A 103 -8.62 -5.35 -4.19
N ALA A 104 -7.74 -4.35 -4.04
CA ALA A 104 -6.89 -3.86 -5.12
C ALA A 104 -5.89 -4.92 -5.64
N ARG A 105 -5.52 -5.92 -4.82
CA ARG A 105 -4.71 -7.08 -5.25
C ARG A 105 -5.46 -8.01 -6.20
N GLN A 106 -6.79 -8.05 -6.11
CA GLN A 106 -7.65 -9.00 -6.83
C GLN A 106 -8.27 -8.41 -8.11
N ILE A 107 -7.99 -7.15 -8.43
CA ILE A 107 -8.61 -6.45 -9.56
C ILE A 107 -7.56 -5.83 -10.50
N ILE A 108 -7.84 -5.92 -11.80
CA ILE A 108 -7.06 -5.23 -12.84
C ILE A 108 -7.98 -4.28 -13.58
N ARG A 109 -7.74 -2.98 -13.42
CA ARG A 109 -8.50 -1.92 -14.11
C ARG A 109 -7.55 -0.87 -14.66
N TYR A 110 -7.80 -0.43 -15.90
CA TYR A 110 -7.10 0.71 -16.49
C TYR A 110 -7.65 2.00 -15.90
N PHE A 111 -6.76 2.94 -15.61
CA PHE A 111 -7.11 4.27 -15.13
C PHE A 111 -7.74 5.10 -16.24
N THR A 112 -8.81 5.83 -15.92
CA THR A 112 -9.47 6.75 -16.86
C THR A 112 -8.83 8.13 -16.85
N GLY A 113 -8.19 8.52 -15.73
CA GLY A 113 -7.69 9.87 -15.55
C GLY A 113 -8.73 10.82 -14.94
N CYS A 114 -9.85 10.30 -14.44
CA CYS A 114 -10.84 11.01 -13.63
C CYS A 114 -11.01 10.33 -12.27
N LEU A 115 -10.68 11.04 -11.18
CA LEU A 115 -10.66 10.52 -9.81
C LEU A 115 -12.04 10.08 -9.30
N GLU A 116 -13.10 10.72 -9.79
CA GLU A 116 -14.49 10.46 -9.37
C GLU A 116 -15.14 9.26 -10.07
N THR A 117 -14.44 8.63 -11.02
CA THR A 117 -14.98 7.49 -11.75
C THR A 117 -15.22 6.32 -10.79
N THR A 118 -16.42 5.73 -10.81
CA THR A 118 -16.75 4.59 -9.96
C THR A 118 -16.08 3.32 -10.49
N VAL A 119 -15.43 2.57 -9.59
CA VAL A 119 -14.75 1.32 -9.95
C VAL A 119 -15.71 0.16 -9.75
N GLN A 120 -16.43 -0.21 -10.81
CA GLN A 120 -17.32 -1.38 -10.78
C GLN A 120 -16.52 -2.66 -11.02
N THR A 121 -16.16 -3.38 -9.96
CA THR A 121 -15.42 -4.65 -10.03
C THR A 121 -16.10 -5.76 -9.24
N PHE A 122 -15.69 -6.99 -9.53
CA PHE A 122 -15.93 -8.14 -8.69
C PHE A 122 -14.56 -8.72 -8.31
N PRO A 123 -14.18 -8.75 -7.01
CA PRO A 123 -14.91 -8.28 -5.84
C PRO A 123 -15.18 -6.77 -5.84
N HIS A 124 -16.23 -6.36 -5.11
CA HIS A 124 -16.66 -4.98 -5.08
C HIS A 124 -15.58 -4.09 -4.46
N PHE A 125 -15.08 -3.13 -5.24
CA PHE A 125 -14.21 -2.08 -4.72
C PHE A 125 -15.09 -0.97 -4.13
N PRO A 126 -14.92 -0.62 -2.84
CA PRO A 126 -15.91 0.16 -2.10
C PRO A 126 -15.97 1.65 -2.47
N VAL A 127 -15.13 2.14 -3.40
CA VAL A 127 -14.98 3.59 -3.65
C VAL A 127 -14.67 3.91 -5.13
N ASN A 128 -14.11 5.09 -5.39
CA ASN A 128 -13.83 5.66 -6.71
C ASN A 128 -12.41 5.30 -7.21
N GLU A 129 -12.09 5.79 -8.41
CA GLU A 129 -10.77 5.62 -9.04
C GLU A 129 -9.65 6.28 -8.22
N GLY A 130 -9.92 7.39 -7.52
CA GLY A 130 -8.96 8.04 -6.63
C GLY A 130 -8.47 7.13 -5.50
N ASN A 131 -9.37 6.40 -4.84
CA ASN A 131 -9.01 5.40 -3.84
C ASN A 131 -8.27 4.21 -4.46
N TYR A 132 -8.67 3.75 -5.65
CA TYR A 132 -7.96 2.67 -6.35
C TYR A 132 -6.54 3.10 -6.73
N LEU A 133 -6.39 4.34 -7.21
CA LEU A 133 -5.09 4.95 -7.53
C LEU A 133 -4.19 5.01 -6.30
N ARG A 134 -4.73 5.49 -5.17
CA ARG A 134 -4.04 5.52 -3.88
C ARG A 134 -3.59 4.14 -3.43
N ALA A 135 -4.44 3.12 -3.57
CA ALA A 135 -4.12 1.74 -3.23
C ALA A 135 -3.02 1.17 -4.12
N GLN A 136 -3.04 1.44 -5.43
CA GLN A 136 -1.94 1.02 -6.31
C GLN A 136 -0.62 1.72 -5.96
N ILE A 137 -0.66 3.03 -5.66
CA ILE A 137 0.53 3.78 -5.23
C ILE A 137 1.11 3.14 -3.97
N ALA A 138 0.29 2.83 -2.95
CA ALA A 138 0.75 2.18 -1.73
C ALA A 138 1.50 0.86 -2.03
N ARG A 139 0.89 -0.01 -2.84
CA ARG A 139 1.46 -1.31 -3.23
C ARG A 139 2.77 -1.18 -4.00
N ILE A 140 2.84 -0.23 -4.93
CA ILE A 140 4.06 0.04 -5.72
C ILE A 140 5.14 0.59 -4.80
N THR A 141 4.83 1.58 -3.98
CA THR A 141 5.78 2.20 -3.03
C THR A 141 6.38 1.14 -2.12
N ALA A 142 5.55 0.31 -1.48
CA ALA A 142 6.00 -0.71 -0.54
C ALA A 142 6.94 -1.78 -1.14
N THR A 143 6.84 -2.02 -2.45
CA THR A 143 7.60 -3.09 -3.13
C THR A 143 8.75 -2.59 -4.00
N THR A 144 8.78 -1.28 -4.32
CA THR A 144 9.71 -0.75 -5.32
C THR A 144 10.65 0.33 -4.81
N LEU A 145 10.44 0.83 -3.58
CA LEU A 145 11.35 1.78 -2.96
C LEU A 145 12.60 1.06 -2.46
N ILE A 146 13.65 1.17 -3.26
CA ILE A 146 14.97 0.58 -2.98
C ILE A 146 16.05 1.66 -2.92
N SER A 147 17.13 1.34 -2.21
CA SER A 147 18.28 2.23 -2.09
C SER A 147 19.56 1.40 -2.01
N PRO A 148 20.73 1.98 -2.33
CA PRO A 148 22.00 1.31 -2.11
C PRO A 148 22.20 0.98 -0.63
N VAL A 149 22.80 -0.18 -0.36
CA VAL A 149 23.08 -0.61 1.02
C VAL A 149 23.92 0.44 1.76
N GLY A 150 23.50 0.76 2.99
CA GLY A 150 24.15 1.74 3.85
C GLY A 150 23.76 3.21 3.58
N TYR A 151 22.91 3.47 2.58
CA TYR A 151 22.40 4.82 2.31
C TYR A 151 21.45 5.32 3.40
N PHE A 152 20.52 4.46 3.85
CA PHE A 152 19.65 4.71 5.00
C PHE A 152 20.11 3.91 6.21
N ILE A 153 19.95 4.51 7.39
CA ILE A 153 20.24 3.90 8.70
C ILE A 153 19.15 4.30 9.72
N PHE A 154 18.96 3.45 10.72
CA PHE A 154 18.24 3.77 11.95
C PHE A 154 19.15 4.60 12.86
N LYS A 155 18.64 5.67 13.51
CA LYS A 155 19.47 6.47 14.43
C LYS A 155 19.43 5.93 15.87
N SER A 156 18.35 5.27 16.24
CA SER A 156 18.09 4.71 17.57
C SER A 156 17.41 3.35 17.48
N SER A 157 17.37 2.63 18.60
CA SER A 157 16.54 1.42 18.75
C SER A 157 15.07 1.71 18.49
N ASP A 158 14.59 2.85 18.97
CA ASP A 158 13.19 3.25 18.82
C ASP A 158 12.84 3.52 17.34
N ASP A 159 13.82 3.96 16.54
CA ASP A 159 13.66 4.10 15.09
C ASP A 159 13.57 2.73 14.39
N GLU A 160 14.20 1.67 14.94
CA GLU A 160 14.08 0.31 14.42
C GLU A 160 12.67 -0.25 14.64
N GLU A 161 12.10 -0.03 15.83
CA GLU A 161 10.72 -0.43 16.16
C GLU A 161 9.69 0.35 15.35
N THR A 162 9.86 1.68 15.27
CA THR A 162 8.95 2.53 14.49
C THR A 162 9.18 2.42 12.99
N GLY A 163 10.28 1.83 12.53
CA GLY A 163 10.65 1.73 11.12
C GLY A 163 11.06 3.06 10.48
N LYS A 164 11.51 4.04 11.26
CA LYS A 164 11.88 5.37 10.79
C LYS A 164 13.33 5.41 10.28
N LEU A 165 13.49 5.63 8.99
CA LEU A 165 14.81 5.67 8.35
C LEU A 165 15.35 7.09 8.20
N SER A 166 16.68 7.21 8.30
CA SER A 166 17.39 8.49 8.10
C SER A 166 18.57 8.33 7.15
N ILE A 167 18.88 9.40 6.39
CA ILE A 167 20.02 9.40 5.48
C ILE A 167 21.31 9.32 6.28
N ASN A 168 22.18 8.38 5.93
CA ASN A 168 23.47 8.18 6.57
C ASN A 168 24.45 9.32 6.22
N PRO A 169 24.88 10.16 7.18
CA PRO A 169 25.81 11.25 6.92
C PRO A 169 27.20 10.78 6.48
N ASN A 170 27.58 9.54 6.83
CA ASN A 170 28.87 8.93 6.53
C ASN A 170 28.77 7.92 5.38
N TYR A 171 27.77 8.06 4.50
CA TYR A 171 27.60 7.15 3.37
C TYR A 171 28.79 7.24 2.41
N HIS A 172 29.41 6.09 2.13
CA HIS A 172 30.43 5.95 1.10
C HIS A 172 29.82 5.38 -0.17
N PRO A 173 29.75 6.17 -1.27
CA PRO A 173 29.12 5.72 -2.51
C PRO A 173 29.78 4.47 -3.08
N LEU A 174 28.96 3.47 -3.40
CA LEU A 174 29.41 2.27 -4.08
C LEU A 174 29.82 2.60 -5.52
N SER A 175 30.82 1.87 -6.03
CA SER A 175 31.21 1.99 -7.44
C SER A 175 30.07 1.51 -8.36
N VAL A 176 29.97 2.07 -9.56
CA VAL A 176 28.96 1.65 -10.55
C VAL A 176 29.01 0.15 -10.85
N LYS A 177 30.20 -0.48 -10.78
CA LYS A 177 30.38 -1.92 -10.96
C LYS A 177 29.72 -2.73 -9.85
N ASN A 178 29.82 -2.28 -8.61
CA ASN A 178 29.18 -2.94 -7.47
C ASN A 178 27.67 -2.74 -7.52
N LEU A 179 27.21 -1.53 -7.89
CA LEU A 179 25.78 -1.24 -8.02
C LEU A 179 25.09 -2.08 -9.12
N THR A 180 25.85 -2.56 -10.12
CA THR A 180 25.36 -3.44 -11.18
C THR A 180 25.79 -4.90 -11.02
N ASP A 181 26.21 -5.31 -9.82
CA ASP A 181 26.56 -6.70 -9.54
C ASP A 181 25.32 -7.61 -9.63
N PRO A 182 25.32 -8.66 -10.49
CA PRO A 182 24.20 -9.60 -10.64
C PRO A 182 23.74 -10.29 -9.35
N SER A 183 24.53 -10.26 -8.28
CA SER A 183 24.15 -10.79 -6.96
C SER A 183 22.96 -10.07 -6.31
N LEU A 184 22.62 -8.85 -6.77
CA LEU A 184 21.56 -8.00 -6.20
C LEU A 184 21.75 -7.64 -4.71
N SER A 185 22.93 -7.92 -4.13
CA SER A 185 23.21 -7.74 -2.70
C SER A 185 23.48 -6.29 -2.29
N ASN A 186 23.78 -5.42 -3.25
CA ASN A 186 24.18 -4.03 -3.01
C ASN A 186 22.99 -3.06 -2.94
N TRP A 187 21.76 -3.57 -2.98
CA TRP A 187 20.52 -2.82 -2.90
C TRP A 187 19.62 -3.42 -1.83
N CYS A 188 18.91 -2.57 -1.11
CA CYS A 188 17.94 -2.97 -0.09
C CYS A 188 16.63 -2.18 -0.19
N HIS A 189 15.55 -2.78 0.30
CA HIS A 189 14.25 -2.14 0.45
C HIS A 189 14.26 -1.18 1.63
N HIS A 190 13.69 0.02 1.46
CA HIS A 190 13.56 1.02 2.53
C HIS A 190 12.11 1.46 2.79
N SER A 191 11.15 0.78 2.18
CA SER A 191 9.72 0.89 2.51
C SER A 191 9.25 -0.29 3.35
N ARG A 192 8.23 -0.08 4.18
CA ARG A 192 7.59 -1.15 4.95
C ARG A 192 6.90 -2.16 4.02
N TYR A 193 6.94 -3.43 4.43
CA TYR A 193 6.21 -4.50 3.77
C TYR A 193 4.70 -4.37 4.03
N ILE A 194 3.89 -4.84 3.10
CA ILE A 194 2.43 -4.91 3.26
C ILE A 194 2.03 -6.38 3.30
N TYR A 195 1.49 -6.80 4.43
CA TYR A 195 1.02 -8.17 4.71
C TYR A 195 -0.20 -8.52 3.86
N GLU A 196 -0.60 -9.80 3.84
CA GLU A 196 -1.73 -10.28 3.03
C GLU A 196 -3.07 -9.62 3.39
N ASP A 197 -3.23 -9.22 4.65
CA ASP A 197 -4.38 -8.47 5.19
C ASP A 197 -4.45 -6.99 4.74
N GLY A 198 -3.37 -6.49 4.12
CA GLY A 198 -3.28 -5.12 3.63
C GLY A 198 -2.73 -4.10 4.63
N GLN A 199 -2.24 -4.54 5.78
CA GLN A 199 -1.63 -3.69 6.82
C GLN A 199 -0.10 -3.71 6.76
N THR A 200 0.53 -2.80 7.49
CA THR A 200 1.98 -2.72 7.66
C THR A 200 2.50 -3.25 8.99
N THR A 201 1.62 -3.48 9.95
CA THR A 201 1.92 -4.07 11.26
C THR A 201 1.19 -5.40 11.37
N SER A 202 1.90 -6.46 11.71
CA SER A 202 1.29 -7.74 12.07
C SER A 202 0.50 -7.53 13.36
N TRP A 203 -0.78 -7.91 13.39
CA TRP A 203 -1.51 -8.07 14.63
C TRP A 203 -1.02 -9.35 15.30
N ASP A 204 -0.48 -9.26 16.51
CA ASP A 204 -0.35 -10.45 17.36
C ASP A 204 -1.76 -10.77 17.86
N SER A 205 -2.39 -11.79 17.29
CA SER A 205 -3.72 -12.32 17.66
C SER A 205 -3.80 -12.85 19.09
N SER A 206 -2.81 -12.60 19.95
CA SER A 206 -2.64 -13.22 21.26
C SER A 206 -3.25 -12.43 22.44
N GLU A 207 -3.90 -11.29 22.21
CA GLU A 207 -4.50 -10.48 23.30
C GLU A 207 -6.04 -10.34 23.24
N GLU A 208 -6.75 -11.26 22.57
CA GLU A 208 -8.17 -11.47 22.86
C GLU A 208 -8.35 -12.81 23.59
N GLU A 209 -8.90 -12.72 24.80
CA GLU A 209 -9.03 -13.84 25.72
C GLU A 209 -9.72 -15.04 25.08
N SER A 210 -9.21 -16.22 25.45
CA SER A 210 -9.70 -17.54 25.11
C SER A 210 -11.22 -17.68 25.35
N ASP A 211 -12.02 -17.52 24.29
CA ASP A 211 -13.30 -18.20 24.17
C ASP A 211 -13.06 -19.53 23.43
N GLU A 212 -13.02 -20.62 24.21
CA GLU A 212 -12.90 -22.00 23.76
C GLU A 212 -14.10 -22.43 22.88
N ASP A 213 -14.11 -22.13 21.58
CA ASP A 213 -14.72 -22.98 20.52
C ASP A 213 -14.62 -22.33 19.11
N SER A 214 -13.41 -21.93 18.69
CA SER A 214 -13.13 -21.63 17.28
C SER A 214 -12.07 -22.60 16.78
N SER A 215 -12.41 -23.39 15.77
CA SER A 215 -11.52 -24.34 15.10
C SER A 215 -10.16 -23.71 14.80
N GLU A 216 -9.11 -24.26 15.42
CA GLU A 216 -7.70 -23.98 15.16
C GLU A 216 -7.38 -24.32 13.69
N GLU A 217 -7.54 -23.37 12.77
CA GLU A 217 -6.64 -23.31 11.62
C GLU A 217 -5.38 -22.62 12.14
N GLU A 218 -4.29 -23.38 12.27
CA GLU A 218 -2.95 -22.84 12.51
C GLU A 218 -2.56 -21.98 11.28
N ASP A 219 -3.08 -20.76 11.21
CA ASP A 219 -2.55 -19.75 10.30
C ASP A 219 -1.13 -19.45 10.79
N GLU A 220 -0.11 -20.01 10.12
CA GLU A 220 1.28 -19.64 10.38
C GLU A 220 1.39 -18.12 10.26
N ASP A 221 1.68 -17.43 11.38
CA ASP A 221 1.84 -15.99 11.40
C ASP A 221 2.82 -15.57 10.29
N GLU A 222 2.34 -14.79 9.31
CA GLU A 222 3.16 -14.33 8.20
C GLU A 222 4.25 -13.40 8.77
N VAL A 223 5.49 -13.89 8.88
CA VAL A 223 6.61 -13.03 9.30
C VAL A 223 7.16 -12.28 8.09
N GLY A 224 6.80 -11.01 7.99
CA GLY A 224 7.24 -10.10 6.95
C GLY A 224 8.76 -9.83 6.99
N PRO A 225 9.39 -9.48 5.85
CA PRO A 225 10.81 -9.16 5.82
C PRO A 225 11.08 -7.86 6.59
N SER A 226 12.18 -7.83 7.34
CA SER A 226 12.62 -6.61 8.02
C SER A 226 12.97 -5.51 7.02
N LEU A 227 12.87 -4.25 7.45
CA LEU A 227 13.40 -3.12 6.69
C LEU A 227 14.89 -3.32 6.36
N LEU A 228 15.36 -2.70 5.28
CA LEU A 228 16.72 -2.81 4.75
C LEU A 228 17.11 -4.24 4.33
N THR A 229 16.12 -5.09 4.05
CA THR A 229 16.35 -6.41 3.43
C THR A 229 16.90 -6.27 2.01
N SER A 230 17.94 -7.07 1.71
CA SER A 230 18.59 -7.15 0.40
C SER A 230 17.68 -7.69 -0.69
N LEU A 231 17.77 -7.14 -1.91
CA LEU A 231 17.02 -7.62 -3.08
C LEU A 231 17.38 -9.06 -3.49
N SER A 232 18.54 -9.55 -3.05
CA SER A 232 18.94 -10.95 -3.30
C SER A 232 17.99 -11.97 -2.66
N LYS A 233 17.20 -11.56 -1.66
CA LYS A 233 16.22 -12.42 -0.97
C LYS A 233 14.83 -12.38 -1.63
N ASP A 234 14.63 -11.53 -2.64
CA ASP A 234 13.32 -11.38 -3.28
C ASP A 234 12.93 -12.61 -4.10
N THR A 235 11.64 -12.94 -4.04
CA THR A 235 11.05 -14.09 -4.73
C THR A 235 11.20 -13.96 -6.25
N LEU A 236 11.64 -15.05 -6.88
CA LEU A 236 11.74 -15.12 -8.34
C LEU A 236 10.35 -15.17 -8.99
N LEU A 237 10.21 -14.50 -10.13
CA LEU A 237 9.02 -14.56 -10.97
C LEU A 237 9.17 -15.75 -11.92
N GLY A 238 8.87 -16.95 -11.39
CA GLY A 238 9.08 -18.20 -12.10
C GLY A 238 10.58 -18.44 -12.29
N ALA A 239 11.08 -18.21 -13.51
CA ALA A 239 12.51 -18.31 -13.83
C ALA A 239 13.21 -16.95 -13.99
N VAL A 240 12.50 -15.83 -13.82
CA VAL A 240 13.03 -14.47 -14.03
C VAL A 240 13.27 -13.81 -12.67
N PRO A 241 14.41 -13.14 -12.45
CA PRO A 241 14.64 -12.38 -11.22
C PRO A 241 13.61 -11.25 -11.06
N ALA A 242 13.28 -10.88 -9.83
CA ALA A 242 12.37 -9.76 -9.55
C ALA A 242 12.92 -8.41 -10.06
N TRP A 243 14.24 -8.31 -10.23
CA TRP A 243 14.94 -7.08 -10.58
C TRP A 243 15.92 -7.27 -11.74
N THR A 244 16.04 -6.25 -12.59
CA THR A 244 17.01 -6.20 -13.68
C THR A 244 17.94 -5.00 -13.51
N LEU A 245 19.24 -5.25 -13.43
CA LEU A 245 20.28 -4.22 -13.35
C LEU A 245 20.71 -3.78 -14.75
N ARG A 246 20.89 -2.48 -14.95
CA ARG A 246 21.41 -1.90 -16.20
C ARG A 246 22.32 -0.72 -15.92
N LEU A 247 23.36 -0.61 -16.74
CA LEU A 247 24.21 0.57 -16.81
C LEU A 247 23.79 1.45 -17.99
N SER A 248 23.83 2.77 -17.80
CA SER A 248 23.52 3.72 -18.89
C SER A 248 24.60 3.77 -19.97
N SER A 249 25.87 3.58 -19.61
CA SER A 249 26.99 3.54 -20.55
C SER A 249 28.06 2.58 -20.04
N GLU A 250 28.44 1.61 -20.87
CA GLU A 250 29.54 0.67 -20.59
C GLU A 250 30.92 1.24 -20.94
N ILE A 251 30.95 2.33 -21.72
CA ILE A 251 32.19 2.94 -22.22
C ILE A 251 32.68 4.03 -21.27
N GLN A 252 31.78 4.88 -20.78
CA GLN A 252 32.12 6.05 -19.95
C GLN A 252 31.64 5.86 -18.50
N LEU A 253 32.36 5.02 -17.74
CA LEU A 253 32.00 4.60 -16.39
C LEU A 253 31.99 5.75 -15.36
N ASP A 254 32.76 6.81 -15.57
CA ASP A 254 32.81 8.03 -14.76
C ASP A 254 31.49 8.81 -14.79
N THR A 255 30.81 8.81 -15.93
CA THR A 255 29.50 9.46 -16.08
C THR A 255 28.32 8.51 -15.92
N ALA A 256 28.57 7.21 -15.99
CA ALA A 256 27.54 6.19 -15.98
C ALA A 256 26.71 6.22 -14.68
N ILE A 257 25.42 6.05 -14.87
CA ILE A 257 24.41 5.86 -13.83
C ILE A 257 24.03 4.38 -13.80
N ALA A 258 24.02 3.79 -12.62
CA ALA A 258 23.47 2.46 -12.38
C ALA A 258 21.95 2.58 -12.22
N THR A 259 21.21 1.73 -12.93
CA THR A 259 19.74 1.70 -12.89
C THR A 259 19.28 0.29 -12.56
N VAL A 260 18.27 0.20 -11.71
CA VAL A 260 17.61 -1.05 -11.32
C VAL A 260 16.16 -0.95 -11.74
N ARG A 261 15.64 -1.95 -12.46
CA ARG A 261 14.26 -1.97 -12.92
C ARG A 261 13.53 -3.13 -12.26
N SER A 262 12.33 -2.88 -11.74
CA SER A 262 11.47 -3.95 -11.26
C SER A 262 10.86 -4.69 -12.43
N ASN A 263 10.96 -6.01 -12.41
CA ASN A 263 10.23 -6.90 -13.33
C ASN A 263 8.83 -7.19 -12.79
N LEU A 264 8.64 -7.11 -11.46
CA LEU A 264 7.33 -7.28 -10.82
C LEU A 264 6.41 -6.08 -11.05
N TRP A 265 6.97 -4.87 -11.05
CA TRP A 265 6.23 -3.64 -11.36
C TRP A 265 6.85 -2.95 -12.57
N PRO A 266 6.44 -3.33 -13.79
CA PRO A 266 6.95 -2.72 -15.01
C PRO A 266 6.72 -1.21 -14.98
N GLY A 267 7.82 -0.46 -15.02
CA GLY A 267 7.81 1.00 -14.92
C GLY A 267 8.51 1.54 -13.68
N ALA A 268 8.71 0.73 -12.64
CA ALA A 268 9.49 1.12 -11.48
C ALA A 268 10.99 1.07 -11.79
N VAL A 269 11.67 2.19 -11.57
CA VAL A 269 13.11 2.33 -11.80
C VAL A 269 13.75 3.03 -10.62
N ALA A 270 14.78 2.40 -10.04
CA ALA A 270 15.72 3.04 -9.13
C ALA A 270 16.99 3.41 -9.88
N PHE A 271 17.64 4.49 -9.47
CA PHE A 271 18.94 4.89 -10.00
C PHE A 271 19.86 5.35 -8.89
N ALA A 272 21.16 5.15 -9.08
CA ALA A 272 22.18 5.65 -8.17
C ALA A 272 23.46 6.07 -8.91
N LYS A 273 24.04 7.18 -8.47
CA LYS A 273 25.34 7.69 -8.92
C LYS A 273 25.96 8.59 -7.87
N SER A 274 27.23 8.35 -7.54
CA SER A 274 28.08 9.28 -6.77
C SER A 274 27.45 9.83 -5.48
N GLY A 275 26.70 9.01 -4.76
CA GLY A 275 26.05 9.39 -3.49
C GLY A 275 24.63 9.93 -3.62
N VAL A 276 24.12 10.07 -4.85
CA VAL A 276 22.72 10.41 -5.11
C VAL A 276 22.00 9.15 -5.57
N CYS A 277 20.86 8.85 -4.96
CA CYS A 277 19.94 7.82 -5.43
C CYS A 277 18.50 8.36 -5.46
N GLY A 278 17.67 7.73 -6.28
CA GLY A 278 16.25 8.06 -6.39
C GLY A 278 15.45 6.92 -6.99
N ASN A 279 14.15 6.96 -6.74
CA ASN A 279 13.17 6.02 -7.26
C ASN A 279 12.13 6.78 -8.05
N VAL A 280 11.67 6.21 -9.16
CA VAL A 280 10.59 6.78 -9.96
C VAL A 280 9.75 5.67 -10.56
N TYR A 281 8.43 5.84 -10.52
CA TYR A 281 7.51 4.93 -11.19
C TYR A 281 6.88 5.55 -12.43
N ILE A 282 6.96 4.85 -13.57
CA ILE A 282 6.35 5.30 -14.83
C ILE A 282 5.74 4.10 -15.54
N GLY A 283 4.43 3.91 -15.39
CA GLY A 283 3.76 2.73 -15.92
C GLY A 283 2.24 2.76 -15.78
N SER A 284 1.58 1.66 -16.07
CA SER A 284 0.11 1.54 -15.99
C SER A 284 -0.42 1.35 -14.57
N GLY A 285 0.45 1.13 -13.58
CA GLY A 285 0.07 0.83 -12.21
C GLY A 285 -0.35 -0.62 -12.00
N HIS A 286 0.08 -1.55 -12.87
CA HIS A 286 -0.28 -2.98 -12.77
C HIS A 286 0.92 -3.84 -12.42
N LYS A 287 0.68 -4.80 -11.51
CA LYS A 287 1.63 -5.84 -11.13
C LYS A 287 1.77 -6.81 -12.30
N TYR A 288 3.00 -7.16 -12.65
CA TYR A 288 3.28 -8.24 -13.57
C TYR A 288 2.91 -9.56 -12.90
N ASP A 289 2.04 -10.31 -13.56
CA ASP A 289 1.70 -11.67 -13.19
C ASP A 289 2.09 -12.59 -14.35
N ILE A 290 2.66 -13.74 -14.01
CA ILE A 290 3.03 -14.79 -14.96
C ILE A 290 1.77 -15.52 -15.40
N CYS A 291 0.81 -15.64 -14.48
CA CYS A 291 -0.51 -16.18 -14.74
C CYS A 291 -1.39 -15.04 -15.27
N ASP A 292 -2.14 -15.32 -16.34
CA ASP A 292 -3.20 -14.41 -16.75
C ASP A 292 -4.19 -14.21 -15.60
N TYR A 293 -4.69 -12.98 -15.47
CA TYR A 293 -5.66 -12.63 -14.45
C TYR A 293 -6.84 -13.60 -14.41
N ARG A 294 -7.06 -14.20 -13.23
CA ARG A 294 -8.22 -15.04 -12.95
C ARG A 294 -9.19 -14.25 -12.07
N PRO A 295 -10.39 -13.92 -12.57
CA PRO A 295 -11.43 -13.33 -11.75
C PRO A 295 -11.68 -14.20 -10.52
N PRO A 296 -11.84 -13.62 -9.32
CA PRO A 296 -12.14 -14.38 -8.13
C PRO A 296 -13.41 -15.21 -8.27
N GLU A 297 -13.45 -16.35 -7.59
CA GLU A 297 -14.62 -17.21 -7.56
C GLU A 297 -15.79 -16.49 -6.87
N THR A 298 -17.00 -16.81 -7.29
CA THR A 298 -18.19 -16.30 -6.61
C THR A 298 -18.25 -16.86 -5.19
N PRO A 299 -18.66 -16.05 -4.18
CA PRO A 299 -18.81 -16.56 -2.83
C PRO A 299 -19.74 -17.77 -2.81
N LEU A 300 -19.45 -18.69 -1.90
CA LEU A 300 -20.26 -19.89 -1.73
C LEU A 300 -21.71 -19.49 -1.42
N VAL A 301 -22.65 -20.23 -1.99
CA VAL A 301 -24.06 -20.04 -1.66
C VAL A 301 -24.27 -20.47 -0.22
N GLU A 302 -24.85 -19.59 0.58
CA GLU A 302 -25.19 -19.88 1.97
C GLU A 302 -26.09 -21.12 2.06
N ASN A 303 -25.81 -21.96 3.05
CA ASN A 303 -26.63 -23.15 3.29
C ASN A 303 -28.05 -22.72 3.71
N GLN A 304 -29.05 -23.42 3.20
CA GLN A 304 -30.41 -23.24 3.68
C GLN A 304 -30.48 -23.60 5.17
N TYR A 305 -31.35 -22.90 5.90
CA TYR A 305 -31.66 -23.23 7.28
C TYR A 305 -31.97 -24.72 7.40
N LYS A 306 -31.28 -25.42 8.29
CA LYS A 306 -31.58 -26.82 8.59
C LYS A 306 -32.93 -26.85 9.29
N ILE A 307 -33.98 -27.27 8.56
CA ILE A 307 -35.30 -27.49 9.15
C ILE A 307 -35.14 -28.57 10.23
N GLY A 308 -35.11 -28.14 11.49
CA GLY A 308 -35.27 -29.05 12.61
C GLY A 308 -36.65 -29.70 12.54
N SER A 309 -36.83 -30.86 13.17
CA SER A 309 -38.19 -31.33 13.49
C SER A 309 -38.88 -30.17 14.19
N GLU A 310 -39.97 -29.63 13.62
CA GLU A 310 -40.86 -28.73 14.33
C GLU A 310 -41.06 -29.35 15.71
N LYS A 311 -40.49 -28.72 16.76
CA LYS A 311 -41.10 -28.90 18.07
C LYS A 311 -42.49 -28.38 17.81
N GLU A 312 -43.48 -29.27 17.85
CA GLU A 312 -44.89 -28.89 17.82
C GLU A 312 -44.99 -27.61 18.63
N ASP A 313 -45.34 -26.50 17.96
CA ASP A 313 -45.70 -25.29 18.67
C ASP A 313 -46.66 -25.77 19.75
N ARG A 314 -46.27 -25.62 21.02
CA ARG A 314 -47.14 -25.95 22.14
C ARG A 314 -48.46 -25.27 21.81
N THR A 315 -49.52 -26.05 21.68
CA THR A 315 -50.83 -25.50 21.33
C THR A 315 -51.12 -24.37 22.32
N LEU A 316 -51.78 -23.29 21.88
CA LEU A 316 -52.13 -22.15 22.75
C LEU A 316 -52.79 -22.57 24.07
N GLU A 317 -53.41 -23.76 24.10
CA GLU A 317 -53.97 -24.40 25.31
C GLU A 317 -52.90 -24.74 26.37
N GLU A 318 -51.71 -25.22 25.99
CA GLU A 318 -50.63 -25.55 26.93
C GLU A 318 -49.89 -24.30 27.48
N GLU A 319 -49.92 -23.18 26.76
CA GLU A 319 -49.41 -21.90 27.28
C GLU A 319 -50.39 -21.24 28.27
N ILE A 320 -51.70 -21.38 28.04
CA ILE A 320 -52.73 -20.89 28.97
C ILE A 320 -52.68 -21.66 30.29
N ASP A 321 -52.57 -22.99 30.25
CA ASP A 321 -52.48 -23.82 31.46
C ASP A 321 -51.23 -23.51 32.29
N ASN A 322 -50.08 -23.27 31.64
CA ASN A 322 -48.85 -22.89 32.36
C ASN A 322 -48.93 -21.47 32.95
N HIS A 323 -49.64 -20.55 32.30
CA HIS A 323 -49.85 -19.21 32.84
C HIS A 323 -50.83 -19.20 34.02
N GLU A 324 -51.91 -19.99 33.96
CA GLU A 324 -52.83 -20.17 35.10
C GLU A 324 -52.16 -20.87 36.30
N LEU A 325 -51.30 -21.87 36.06
CA LEU A 325 -50.53 -22.53 37.11
C LEU A 325 -49.49 -21.59 37.76
N GLN A 326 -48.80 -20.75 36.98
CA GLN A 326 -47.91 -19.73 37.53
C GLN A 326 -48.65 -18.64 38.31
N LEU A 327 -49.88 -18.30 37.93
CA LEU A 327 -50.70 -17.37 38.70
C LEU A 327 -51.14 -18.00 40.03
N LEU A 328 -51.47 -19.29 40.07
CA LEU A 328 -51.83 -20.00 41.30
C LEU A 328 -50.66 -20.16 42.27
N GLU A 329 -49.44 -20.46 41.79
CA GLU A 329 -48.24 -20.55 42.65
C GLU A 329 -47.84 -19.19 43.26
N ASN A 330 -48.08 -18.08 42.55
CA ASN A 330 -47.82 -16.74 43.06
C ASN A 330 -48.86 -16.24 44.08
N PHE A 331 -50.01 -16.92 44.22
CA PHE A 331 -51.00 -16.62 45.27
C PHE A 331 -50.80 -17.45 46.55
N GLU A 332 -49.97 -18.49 46.53
CA GLU A 332 -49.65 -19.33 47.69
C GLU A 332 -48.29 -19.02 48.37
N SER A 333 -47.61 -17.95 47.95
CA SER A 333 -46.31 -17.49 48.52
C SER A 333 -46.43 -16.32 49.48
#